data_AF-A0A355EPF9-F1
#
_entry.id   AF-A0A355EPF9-F1
#
_cell.length_a   1.000
_cell.length_b   1.000
_cell.length_c   1.000
_cell.angle_alpha   90.00
_cell.angle_beta   90.00
_cell.angle_gamma   90.00
#
_symmetry.space_group_name_H-M   'P 1'
#
loop_
_entity.id
_entity.type
_entity.pdbx_description
1 polymer ?
#
loop_
_entity_poly.entity_id
_entity_poly.type
_entity_poly.pdbx_seq_one_letter_code
_entity_poly.pdbx_strand_id
1 'polypeptide(L)'
;ILSDASIKEILSEQPTLFSGKLRGPQIMGQFGWEYSDIADYHKKGIQVLGKGGHATGYTTNLQIVPQEGIAIGFSISGDANGEAITRPILDALMKDRRLMEDRVRAVQKPVAPQRVPADLTRYAGYYVDDSSAVKIAFNKQKNGFTITRLPAKGPGKEKPAVSKSFIYNSGYFYGDEKGISYYFTTADGKSFLISRGQPKPFDIDMIAYQKLEITKNPGRLQENMEGRIWLMRDVPPYMQGSAMPVLSSLYKELPGYVDLMGVQKVENANYAGIAATAFRDQAGISLFTRNGTTWVKWRGFLLSTADGIPGIKGRTTIRIKEDTYNEWLKVENGALLRFEKPVDGRLIVSTLDKVLYDSIVDSGEIYAPAGSYIFCAGAAGDVFTIYAE
;
A
#
# COMPACT_ATOMS: atom_id res chain seq x y z
N ILE A 1 -34.93 -5.47 -9.81
CA ILE A 1 -33.80 -6.29 -9.32
C ILE A 1 -33.56 -6.05 -7.83
N LEU A 2 -33.47 -4.78 -7.36
CA LEU A 2 -33.50 -4.46 -5.93
C LEU A 2 -34.87 -3.89 -5.53
N SER A 3 -35.31 -4.17 -4.31
CA SER A 3 -36.51 -3.55 -3.72
C SER A 3 -36.16 -2.22 -3.05
N ASP A 4 -37.16 -1.36 -2.79
CA ASP A 4 -36.94 -0.10 -2.05
C ASP A 4 -36.32 -0.33 -0.67
N ALA A 5 -36.70 -1.41 0.01
CA ALA A 5 -36.10 -1.81 1.28
C ALA A 5 -34.61 -2.16 1.12
N SER A 6 -34.25 -2.87 0.04
CA SER A 6 -32.86 -3.20 -0.26
C SER A 6 -32.03 -1.95 -0.58
N ILE A 7 -32.59 -0.99 -1.34
CA ILE A 7 -31.93 0.28 -1.64
C ILE A 7 -31.68 1.06 -0.34
N LYS A 8 -32.70 1.14 0.52
CA LYS A 8 -32.57 1.82 1.82
C LYS A 8 -31.46 1.21 2.69
N GLU A 9 -31.37 -0.11 2.74
CA GLU A 9 -30.34 -0.83 3.50
C GLU A 9 -28.93 -0.61 2.93
N ILE A 10 -28.78 -0.64 1.61
CA ILE A 10 -27.47 -0.46 0.96
C ILE A 10 -26.92 0.95 1.18
N LEU A 11 -27.81 1.93 1.31
CA LEU A 11 -27.45 3.34 1.52
C LEU A 11 -27.39 3.74 3.00
N SER A 12 -27.80 2.88 3.92
CA SER A 12 -27.69 3.18 5.36
C SER A 12 -26.28 2.95 5.88
N GLU A 13 -25.89 3.78 6.84
CA GLU A 13 -24.67 3.58 7.61
C GLU A 13 -24.71 2.23 8.33
N GLN A 14 -23.64 1.46 8.15
CA GLN A 14 -23.43 0.17 8.77
C GLN A 14 -22.54 0.34 10.00
N PRO A 15 -22.85 -0.36 11.10
CA PRO A 15 -22.04 -0.27 12.30
C PRO A 15 -20.64 -0.82 12.05
N THR A 16 -19.63 -0.02 12.37
CA THR A 16 -18.22 -0.41 12.32
C THR A 16 -17.57 -0.22 13.68
N LEU A 17 -16.30 -0.65 13.81
CA LEU A 17 -15.48 -0.37 14.99
C LEU A 17 -15.42 1.12 15.34
N PHE A 18 -15.58 2.00 14.35
CA PHE A 18 -15.40 3.45 14.45
C PHE A 18 -16.71 4.24 14.50
N SER A 19 -17.87 3.59 14.43
CA SER A 19 -19.17 4.27 14.55
C SER A 19 -19.25 5.10 15.84
N GLY A 20 -19.51 6.40 15.69
CA GLY A 20 -19.56 7.36 16.80
C GLY A 20 -18.21 7.71 17.44
N LYS A 21 -17.08 7.23 16.92
CA LYS A 21 -15.73 7.46 17.47
C LYS A 21 -14.85 8.37 16.60
N LEU A 22 -15.33 8.72 15.42
CA LEU A 22 -14.73 9.71 14.51
C LEU A 22 -15.43 11.07 14.68
N ARG A 23 -14.70 12.15 14.40
CA ARG A 23 -15.22 13.53 14.47
C ARG A 23 -15.92 13.95 13.18
N GLY A 24 -15.54 13.34 12.06
CA GLY A 24 -16.13 13.51 10.74
C GLY A 24 -16.70 12.19 10.21
N PRO A 25 -17.32 12.24 9.02
CA PRO A 25 -17.90 11.08 8.38
C PRO A 25 -16.82 10.03 8.06
N GLN A 26 -17.18 8.75 8.25
CA GLN A 26 -16.31 7.62 7.97
C GLN A 26 -16.39 7.22 6.50
N ILE A 27 -15.24 7.00 5.86
CA ILE A 27 -15.19 6.33 4.55
C ILE A 27 -15.56 4.84 4.68
N MET A 28 -16.22 4.27 3.67
CA MET A 28 -16.64 2.86 3.65
C MET A 28 -17.60 2.52 4.80
N GLY A 29 -18.43 3.50 5.19
CA GLY A 29 -19.44 3.34 6.23
C GLY A 29 -20.73 2.68 5.76
N GLN A 30 -20.93 2.48 4.45
CA GLN A 30 -22.14 1.90 3.87
C GLN A 30 -21.85 0.64 3.06
N PHE A 31 -22.89 -0.15 2.77
CA PHE A 31 -22.71 -1.42 2.04
C PHE A 31 -22.29 -1.19 0.59
N GLY A 32 -21.06 -1.60 0.28
CA GLY A 32 -20.56 -1.62 -1.10
C GLY A 32 -20.19 -0.25 -1.69
N TRP A 33 -20.26 0.82 -0.89
CA TRP A 33 -19.90 2.19 -1.29
C TRP A 33 -18.69 2.68 -0.50
N GLU A 34 -17.81 3.44 -1.15
CA GLU A 34 -16.77 4.19 -0.44
C GLU A 34 -17.38 5.38 0.29
N TYR A 35 -18.37 6.00 -0.32
CA TYR A 35 -19.24 6.98 0.30
C TYR A 35 -20.60 6.94 -0.40
N SER A 36 -21.67 7.12 0.38
CA SER A 36 -23.02 7.39 -0.14
C SER A 36 -23.49 8.82 0.13
N ASP A 37 -22.62 9.61 0.76
CA ASP A 37 -22.88 11.00 1.13
C ASP A 37 -21.58 11.82 1.09
N ILE A 38 -21.69 13.05 0.59
CA ILE A 38 -20.59 14.03 0.56
C ILE A 38 -21.14 15.34 1.09
N ALA A 39 -20.52 15.87 2.15
CA ALA A 39 -21.05 16.99 2.91
C ALA A 39 -21.47 18.22 2.07
N ASP A 40 -20.72 18.59 1.03
CA ASP A 40 -21.07 19.75 0.20
C ASP A 40 -22.27 19.52 -0.71
N TYR A 41 -22.43 18.30 -1.23
CA TYR A 41 -23.62 17.91 -2.00
C TYR A 41 -24.83 17.73 -1.07
N HIS A 42 -24.62 17.12 0.09
CA HIS A 42 -25.64 16.93 1.12
C HIS A 42 -26.28 18.26 1.56
N LYS A 43 -25.48 19.32 1.75
CA LYS A 43 -25.98 20.67 2.11
C LYS A 43 -26.96 21.24 1.08
N LYS A 44 -26.89 20.78 -0.18
CA LYS A 44 -27.80 21.16 -1.26
C LYS A 44 -28.91 20.10 -1.49
N GLY A 45 -29.01 19.09 -0.62
CA GLY A 45 -30.00 18.00 -0.74
C GLY A 45 -29.66 16.97 -1.81
N ILE A 46 -28.40 16.92 -2.26
CA ILE A 46 -27.96 16.05 -3.37
C ILE A 46 -27.19 14.86 -2.80
N GLN A 47 -27.60 13.65 -3.17
CA GLN A 47 -26.88 12.43 -2.79
C GLN A 47 -25.87 12.04 -3.87
N VAL A 48 -24.64 11.74 -3.46
CA VAL A 48 -23.60 11.23 -4.35
C VAL A 48 -23.08 9.91 -3.83
N LEU A 49 -23.18 8.88 -4.67
CA LEU A 49 -22.64 7.55 -4.40
C LEU A 49 -21.32 7.39 -5.14
N GLY A 50 -20.30 6.83 -4.48
CA GLY A 50 -18.99 6.61 -5.07
C GLY A 50 -18.44 5.23 -4.77
N LYS A 51 -17.87 4.60 -5.78
CA LYS A 51 -17.11 3.36 -5.62
C LYS A 51 -15.95 3.27 -6.60
N GLY A 52 -14.74 3.23 -6.05
CA GLY A 52 -13.53 2.86 -6.74
C GLY A 52 -13.26 1.36 -6.74
N GLY A 53 -12.47 0.93 -7.71
CA GLY A 53 -11.87 -0.39 -7.79
C GLY A 53 -10.45 -0.22 -8.28
N HIS A 54 -9.49 -0.72 -7.51
CA HIS A 54 -8.09 -0.71 -7.91
C HIS A 54 -7.50 -2.08 -7.63
N ALA A 55 -7.00 -2.70 -8.69
CA ALA A 55 -6.11 -3.85 -8.63
C ALA A 55 -4.85 -3.45 -9.41
N THR A 56 -3.68 -3.98 -9.06
CA THR A 56 -2.34 -3.53 -9.49
C THR A 56 -2.13 -3.13 -10.96
N GLY A 57 -2.99 -3.53 -11.92
CA GLY A 57 -2.99 -2.98 -13.28
C GLY A 57 -4.38 -2.68 -13.89
N TYR A 58 -5.43 -2.52 -13.07
CA TYR A 58 -6.73 -2.02 -13.48
C TYR A 58 -7.28 -1.02 -12.48
N THR A 59 -7.74 0.12 -12.98
CA THR A 59 -8.42 1.12 -12.18
C THR A 59 -9.81 1.35 -12.77
N THR A 60 -10.83 1.23 -11.93
CA THR A 60 -12.22 1.54 -12.25
C THR A 60 -12.77 2.50 -11.21
N ASN A 61 -13.61 3.45 -11.60
CA ASN A 61 -14.36 4.28 -10.65
C ASN A 61 -15.77 4.52 -11.16
N LEU A 62 -16.72 4.59 -10.22
CA LEU A 62 -18.12 4.84 -10.48
C LEU A 62 -18.63 5.93 -9.52
N GLN A 63 -19.27 6.96 -10.09
CA GLN A 63 -19.98 7.98 -9.33
C GLN A 63 -21.41 8.12 -9.83
N ILE A 64 -22.38 8.19 -8.93
CA ILE A 64 -23.80 8.26 -9.27
C ILE A 64 -24.46 9.39 -8.47
N VAL A 65 -25.33 10.15 -9.13
CA VAL A 65 -26.26 11.10 -8.50
C VAL A 65 -27.68 10.65 -8.86
N PRO A 66 -28.33 9.84 -8.01
CA PRO A 66 -29.59 9.18 -8.36
C PRO A 66 -30.71 10.16 -8.74
N GLN A 67 -30.84 11.26 -7.97
CA GLN A 67 -31.90 12.27 -8.17
C GLN A 67 -31.81 12.96 -9.54
N GLU A 68 -30.61 13.02 -10.10
CA GLU A 68 -30.30 13.76 -11.34
C GLU A 68 -30.18 12.85 -12.56
N GLY A 69 -30.31 11.53 -12.37
CA GLY A 69 -30.09 10.53 -13.42
C GLY A 69 -28.65 10.56 -13.97
N ILE A 70 -27.66 10.89 -13.14
CA ILE A 70 -26.25 10.98 -13.54
C ILE A 70 -25.51 9.73 -13.07
N ALA A 71 -24.74 9.13 -13.99
CA ALA A 71 -23.75 8.10 -13.69
C ALA A 71 -22.48 8.37 -14.49
N ILE A 72 -21.33 8.38 -13.82
CA ILE A 72 -20.01 8.56 -14.40
C ILE A 72 -19.20 7.31 -14.08
N GLY A 73 -18.85 6.56 -15.11
CA GLY A 73 -18.02 5.37 -15.02
C GLY A 73 -16.73 5.57 -15.80
N PHE A 74 -15.63 5.09 -15.24
CA PHE A 74 -14.33 5.06 -15.90
C PHE A 74 -13.64 3.74 -15.61
N SER A 75 -12.95 3.17 -16.60
CA SER A 75 -12.13 1.97 -16.44
C SER A 75 -10.90 2.04 -17.34
N ILE A 76 -9.72 1.80 -16.77
CA ILE A 76 -8.47 1.72 -17.51
C ILE A 76 -7.64 0.52 -17.12
N SER A 77 -6.86 0.04 -18.08
CA SER A 77 -5.72 -0.84 -17.84
C SER A 77 -4.54 0.02 -17.42
N GLY A 78 -4.24 0.02 -16.12
CA GLY A 78 -3.15 0.80 -15.53
C GLY A 78 -3.46 1.28 -14.12
N ASP A 79 -2.42 1.80 -13.46
CA ASP A 79 -2.52 2.46 -12.16
C ASP A 79 -2.91 3.93 -12.37
N ALA A 80 -4.09 4.31 -11.87
CA ALA A 80 -4.49 5.70 -11.76
C ALA A 80 -5.35 5.93 -10.51
N ASN A 81 -5.46 7.20 -10.14
CA ASN A 81 -6.46 7.62 -9.18
C ASN A 81 -7.80 7.83 -9.89
N GLY A 82 -8.66 6.81 -9.86
CA GLY A 82 -9.95 6.84 -10.56
C GLY A 82 -10.86 7.99 -10.14
N GLU A 83 -10.89 8.33 -8.85
CA GLU A 83 -11.67 9.45 -8.32
C GLU A 83 -11.12 10.81 -8.80
N ALA A 84 -9.80 10.97 -8.91
CA ALA A 84 -9.20 12.18 -9.47
C ALA A 84 -9.56 12.41 -10.95
N ILE A 85 -10.02 11.37 -11.65
CA ILE A 85 -10.47 11.42 -13.05
C ILE A 85 -11.97 11.68 -13.14
N THR A 86 -12.80 10.93 -12.41
CA THR A 86 -14.26 11.06 -12.51
C THR A 86 -14.80 12.30 -11.79
N ARG A 87 -14.16 12.72 -10.68
CA ARG A 87 -14.69 13.79 -9.85
C ARG A 87 -14.74 15.16 -10.54
N PRO A 88 -13.70 15.58 -11.29
CA PRO A 88 -13.78 16.82 -12.05
C PRO A 88 -14.91 16.82 -13.08
N ILE A 89 -15.21 15.66 -13.68
CA ILE A 89 -16.31 15.49 -14.63
C ILE A 89 -17.65 15.67 -13.91
N LEU A 90 -17.82 15.03 -12.75
CA LEU A 90 -19.00 15.20 -11.91
C LEU A 90 -19.20 16.67 -11.52
N ASP A 91 -18.17 17.29 -10.93
CA ASP A 91 -18.25 18.68 -10.47
C ASP A 91 -18.56 19.65 -11.64
N ALA A 92 -18.02 19.43 -12.84
CA ALA A 92 -18.34 20.24 -14.02
C ALA A 92 -19.80 20.05 -14.45
N LEU A 93 -20.30 18.81 -14.54
CA LEU A 93 -21.68 18.53 -14.93
C LEU A 93 -22.69 19.11 -13.93
N MET A 94 -22.40 19.03 -12.63
CA MET A 94 -23.26 19.58 -11.58
C MET A 94 -23.28 21.12 -11.62
N LYS A 95 -22.19 21.77 -12.05
CA LYS A 95 -22.17 23.22 -12.30
C LYS A 95 -22.95 23.61 -13.54
N ASP A 96 -22.77 22.89 -14.65
CA ASP A 96 -23.50 23.15 -15.90
C ASP A 96 -25.02 23.03 -15.71
N ARG A 97 -25.44 22.08 -14.86
CA ARG A 97 -26.85 21.92 -14.43
C ARG A 97 -27.30 22.92 -13.36
N ARG A 98 -26.41 23.82 -12.91
CA ARG A 98 -26.67 24.84 -11.86
C ARG A 98 -27.09 24.25 -10.51
N LEU A 99 -26.66 23.01 -10.25
CA LEU A 99 -26.91 22.29 -8.98
C LEU A 99 -25.83 22.60 -7.95
N MET A 100 -24.62 22.89 -8.43
CA MET A 100 -23.48 23.29 -7.60
C MET A 100 -22.83 24.57 -8.13
N GLU A 101 -22.16 25.29 -7.24
CA GLU A 101 -21.40 26.50 -7.54
C GLU A 101 -19.90 26.21 -7.51
N ASP A 102 -19.10 27.13 -8.03
CA ASP A 102 -17.65 27.06 -7.87
C ASP A 102 -17.27 27.05 -6.39
N ARG A 103 -16.45 26.07 -6.01
CA ARG A 103 -15.82 26.07 -4.68
C ARG A 103 -14.86 27.26 -4.61
N VAL A 104 -15.27 28.30 -3.90
CA VAL A 104 -14.38 29.38 -3.51
C VAL A 104 -13.34 28.80 -2.55
N ARG A 105 -12.11 28.59 -3.04
CA ARG A 105 -10.99 28.19 -2.19
C ARG A 105 -10.60 29.38 -1.31
N ALA A 106 -11.15 29.44 -0.11
CA ALA A 106 -10.69 30.39 0.89
C ALA A 106 -9.22 30.11 1.22
N VAL A 107 -8.36 31.11 1.02
CA VAL A 107 -6.97 31.06 1.49
C VAL A 107 -7.02 31.17 3.01
N GLN A 108 -6.85 30.04 3.68
CA GLN A 108 -6.74 30.03 5.14
C GLN A 108 -5.32 30.44 5.55
N LYS A 109 -5.22 31.37 6.50
CA LYS A 109 -3.95 31.67 7.15
C LYS A 109 -3.46 30.41 7.89
N PRO A 110 -2.14 30.16 7.94
CA PRO A 110 -1.59 29.10 8.77
C PRO A 110 -2.07 29.25 10.22
N VAL A 111 -2.43 28.13 10.85
CA VAL A 111 -2.88 28.14 12.25
C VAL A 111 -1.71 28.45 13.19
N ALA A 112 -1.96 29.24 14.23
CA ALA A 112 -0.95 29.50 15.26
C ALA A 112 -0.79 28.28 16.19
N PRO A 113 0.43 27.84 16.54
CA PRO A 113 0.62 26.74 17.47
C PRO A 113 0.05 27.03 18.86
N GLN A 114 -0.67 26.06 19.43
CA GLN A 114 -1.16 26.06 20.80
C GLN A 114 -0.50 24.94 21.61
N ARG A 115 -0.44 25.09 22.94
CA ARG A 115 0.10 24.04 23.81
C ARG A 115 -0.72 22.75 23.65
N VAL A 116 -0.01 21.63 23.45
CA VAL A 116 -0.63 20.30 23.41
C VAL A 116 -1.18 19.95 24.79
N PRO A 117 -2.47 19.57 24.92
CA PRO A 117 -3.02 19.04 26.17
C PRO A 117 -2.23 17.84 26.67
N ALA A 118 -2.00 17.78 28.00
CA ALA A 118 -1.15 16.76 28.61
C ALA A 118 -1.60 15.33 28.28
N ASP A 119 -2.92 15.08 28.30
CA ASP A 119 -3.48 13.76 28.04
C ASP A 119 -3.21 13.23 26.63
N LEU A 120 -3.00 14.09 25.64
CA LEU A 120 -2.69 13.65 24.27
C LEU A 120 -1.30 12.99 24.18
N THR A 121 -0.40 13.27 25.11
CA THR A 121 0.95 12.68 25.11
C THR A 121 0.95 11.16 25.28
N ARG A 122 -0.14 10.57 25.83
CA ARG A 122 -0.33 9.11 25.92
C ARG A 122 -0.36 8.41 24.55
N TYR A 123 -0.65 9.17 23.48
CA TYR A 123 -0.65 8.66 22.12
C TYR A 123 0.75 8.53 21.52
N ALA A 124 1.81 8.98 22.21
CA ALA A 124 3.18 8.68 21.80
C ALA A 124 3.42 7.17 21.69
N GLY A 125 4.22 6.76 20.71
CA GLY A 125 4.57 5.35 20.51
C GLY A 125 4.83 4.99 19.06
N TYR A 126 4.71 3.70 18.77
CA TYR A 126 4.94 3.15 17.44
C TYR A 126 3.61 2.80 16.79
N TYR A 127 3.53 3.06 15.50
CA TYR A 127 2.32 2.91 14.72
C TYR A 127 2.67 2.29 13.37
N VAL A 128 1.68 1.71 12.72
CA VAL A 128 1.79 1.24 11.34
C VAL A 128 0.62 1.73 10.49
N ASP A 129 0.89 1.89 9.21
CA ASP A 129 -0.12 1.88 8.15
C ASP A 129 -0.09 0.53 7.42
N ASP A 130 -0.69 0.44 6.24
CA ASP A 130 -0.65 -0.73 5.37
C ASP A 130 0.75 -1.00 4.76
N SER A 131 1.66 -0.03 4.83
CA SER A 131 2.95 -0.06 4.13
C SER A 131 4.17 -0.09 5.05
N SER A 132 4.09 0.48 6.26
CA SER A 132 5.27 0.83 7.04
C SER A 132 5.03 1.11 8.50
N ALA A 133 6.10 1.00 9.30
CA ALA A 133 6.12 1.43 10.68
C ALA A 133 6.66 2.86 10.84
N VAL A 134 6.04 3.61 11.76
CA VAL A 134 6.42 4.97 12.13
C VAL A 134 6.47 5.12 13.65
N LYS A 135 7.26 6.09 14.11
CA LYS A 135 7.26 6.56 15.51
C LYS A 135 6.56 7.91 15.59
N ILE A 136 5.61 8.02 16.52
CA ILE A 136 4.96 9.26 16.91
C ILE A 136 5.55 9.73 18.24
N ALA A 137 6.11 10.94 18.25
CA ALA A 137 6.68 11.56 19.44
C ALA A 137 6.17 13.00 19.60
N PHE A 138 5.74 13.35 20.81
CA PHE A 138 5.32 14.71 21.13
C PHE A 138 6.50 15.58 21.51
N ASN A 139 6.53 16.80 20.99
CA ASN A 139 7.51 17.81 21.34
C ASN A 139 6.82 18.97 22.04
N LYS A 140 7.09 19.11 23.34
CA LYS A 140 6.51 20.18 24.19
C LYS A 140 6.95 21.59 23.75
N GLN A 141 8.13 21.74 23.18
CA GLN A 141 8.66 23.03 22.71
C GLN A 141 8.07 23.44 21.36
N LYS A 142 7.83 22.45 20.47
CA LYS A 142 7.25 22.67 19.14
C LYS A 142 5.71 22.66 19.13
N ASN A 143 5.08 22.54 20.31
CA ASN A 143 3.63 22.55 20.45
C ASN A 143 2.91 21.56 19.51
N GLY A 144 3.41 20.32 19.44
CA GLY A 144 2.83 19.30 18.56
C GLY A 144 3.55 17.94 18.60
N PHE A 145 3.49 17.18 17.50
CA PHE A 145 4.17 15.88 17.37
C PHE A 145 4.98 15.76 16.07
N THR A 146 5.84 14.75 16.03
CA THR A 146 6.53 14.30 14.81
C THR A 146 6.11 12.88 14.45
N ILE A 147 5.98 12.60 13.15
CA ILE A 147 5.92 11.25 12.59
C ILE A 147 7.25 10.98 11.93
N THR A 148 7.96 9.96 12.40
CA THR A 148 9.26 9.55 11.87
C THR A 148 9.16 8.14 11.34
N ARG A 149 9.42 7.92 10.05
CA ARG A 149 9.44 6.56 9.48
C ARG A 149 10.57 5.76 10.11
N LEU A 150 10.29 4.53 10.54
CA LEU A 150 11.35 3.67 11.05
C LEU A 150 12.24 3.22 9.89
N PRO A 151 13.57 3.33 10.02
CA PRO A 151 14.47 2.87 8.98
C PRO A 151 14.39 1.34 8.90
N ALA A 152 14.06 0.84 7.71
CA ALA A 152 14.24 -0.56 7.37
C ALA A 152 15.74 -0.82 7.15
N LYS A 153 16.30 -1.82 7.82
CA LYS A 153 17.69 -2.22 7.59
C LYS A 153 17.83 -3.01 6.29
N GLY A 154 18.77 -2.62 5.44
CA GLY A 154 19.16 -3.37 4.26
C GLY A 154 20.04 -2.58 3.26
N PRO A 155 20.64 -3.26 2.27
CA PRO A 155 21.54 -2.64 1.32
C PRO A 155 20.85 -1.51 0.53
N GLY A 156 21.51 -0.34 0.43
CA GLY A 156 21.02 0.82 -0.32
C GLY A 156 19.96 1.68 0.37
N LYS A 157 19.50 1.33 1.59
CA LYS A 157 18.42 2.04 2.31
C LYS A 157 18.87 2.86 3.52
N GLU A 158 20.13 3.31 3.55
CA GLU A 158 20.64 4.28 4.54
C GLU A 158 20.18 5.72 4.25
N LYS A 159 18.89 5.92 3.92
CA LYS A 159 18.34 7.28 3.87
C LYS A 159 17.99 7.72 5.30
N PRO A 160 18.26 8.98 5.68
CA PRO A 160 17.83 9.52 6.95
C PRO A 160 16.33 9.29 7.14
N ALA A 161 15.93 8.90 8.35
CA ALA A 161 14.51 8.72 8.67
C ALA A 161 13.74 10.00 8.34
N VAL A 162 12.84 9.92 7.36
CA VAL A 162 12.00 11.07 6.97
C VAL A 162 11.08 11.37 8.14
N SER A 163 11.20 12.58 8.69
CA SER A 163 10.41 13.03 9.84
C SER A 163 9.57 14.24 9.44
N LYS A 164 8.26 14.12 9.60
CA LYS A 164 7.31 15.23 9.43
C LYS A 164 6.92 15.79 10.80
N SER A 165 6.81 17.11 10.91
CA SER A 165 6.37 17.80 12.12
C SER A 165 4.96 18.35 11.96
N PHE A 166 4.19 18.35 13.04
CA PHE A 166 2.82 18.83 13.06
C PHE A 166 2.63 19.73 14.27
N ILE A 167 1.90 20.83 14.12
CA ILE A 167 1.56 21.77 15.18
C ILE A 167 0.13 21.54 15.66
N TYR A 168 -0.10 21.68 16.95
CA TYR A 168 -1.42 21.54 17.55
C TYR A 168 -2.19 22.86 17.53
N ASN A 169 -3.46 22.81 17.15
CA ASN A 169 -4.40 23.91 17.31
C ASN A 169 -5.83 23.35 17.44
N SER A 170 -6.57 23.80 18.47
CA SER A 170 -8.01 23.56 18.63
C SER A 170 -8.45 22.10 18.42
N GLY A 171 -7.69 21.16 19.01
CA GLY A 171 -8.01 19.73 18.98
C GLY A 171 -7.44 18.96 17.78
N TYR A 172 -6.78 19.62 16.83
CA TYR A 172 -6.19 19.01 15.64
C TYR A 172 -4.69 19.28 15.53
N PHE A 173 -4.03 18.50 14.68
CA PHE A 173 -2.63 18.64 14.33
C PHE A 173 -2.48 18.95 12.83
N TYR A 174 -1.69 19.96 12.50
CA TYR A 174 -1.54 20.47 11.15
C TYR A 174 -0.08 20.39 10.72
N GLY A 175 0.17 19.85 9.53
CA GLY A 175 1.50 19.83 8.90
C GLY A 175 1.55 20.80 7.71
N ASP A 176 2.55 20.62 6.85
CA ASP A 176 2.72 21.43 5.64
C ASP A 176 1.68 21.11 4.54
N GLU A 177 1.02 19.95 4.67
CA GLU A 177 0.01 19.46 3.73
C GLU A 177 -1.29 20.29 3.87
N LYS A 178 -1.54 21.15 2.88
CA LYS A 178 -2.65 22.12 2.93
C LYS A 178 -4.01 21.44 3.07
N GLY A 179 -4.67 21.73 4.19
CA GLY A 179 -6.02 21.30 4.53
C GLY A 179 -6.17 19.79 4.73
N ILE A 180 -5.09 19.14 5.17
CA ILE A 180 -5.15 17.89 5.90
C ILE A 180 -4.89 18.25 7.36
N SER A 181 -5.68 17.67 8.25
CA SER A 181 -5.45 17.78 9.69
C SER A 181 -5.55 16.41 10.32
N TYR A 182 -4.96 16.23 11.49
CA TYR A 182 -4.90 14.95 12.15
C TYR A 182 -5.45 15.05 13.58
N TYR A 183 -6.01 13.97 14.09
CA TYR A 183 -6.36 13.86 15.50
C TYR A 183 -6.26 12.41 15.97
N PHE A 184 -6.12 12.21 17.27
CA PHE A 184 -6.07 10.88 17.86
C PHE A 184 -7.43 10.44 18.37
N THR A 185 -7.75 9.17 18.18
CA THR A 185 -8.92 8.53 18.79
C THR A 185 -8.57 7.17 19.37
N THR A 186 -9.48 6.62 20.16
CA THR A 186 -9.40 5.25 20.67
C THR A 186 -10.65 4.49 20.27
N ALA A 187 -10.46 3.29 19.73
CA ALA A 187 -11.55 2.37 19.45
C ALA A 187 -11.14 0.96 19.87
N ASP A 188 -11.99 0.29 20.66
CA ASP A 188 -11.75 -1.08 21.13
C ASP A 188 -10.39 -1.25 21.82
N GLY A 189 -10.10 -0.33 22.74
CA GLY A 189 -8.83 -0.31 23.49
C GLY A 189 -7.59 0.08 22.67
N LYS A 190 -7.68 0.22 21.35
CA LYS A 190 -6.57 0.56 20.46
C LYS A 190 -6.57 2.04 20.12
N SER A 191 -5.38 2.60 19.95
CA SER A 191 -5.17 4.01 19.59
C SER A 191 -4.93 4.17 18.10
N PHE A 192 -5.50 5.23 17.52
CA PHE A 192 -5.41 5.52 16.10
C PHE A 192 -5.05 6.98 15.87
N LEU A 193 -4.28 7.25 14.81
CA LEU A 193 -4.18 8.57 14.21
C LEU A 193 -5.15 8.62 13.03
N ILE A 194 -6.05 9.59 13.06
CA ILE A 194 -7.02 9.83 11.99
C ILE A 194 -6.54 11.02 11.17
N SER A 195 -6.51 10.88 9.86
CA SER A 195 -6.40 12.00 8.93
C SER A 195 -7.80 12.49 8.57
N ARG A 196 -7.97 13.81 8.57
CA ARG A 196 -9.19 14.50 8.18
C ARG A 196 -8.92 15.35 6.96
N GLY A 197 -9.84 15.31 6.00
CA GLY A 197 -9.73 16.08 4.76
C GLY A 197 -9.04 15.33 3.63
N GLN A 198 -9.00 13.99 3.69
CA GLN A 198 -8.48 13.10 2.65
C GLN A 198 -9.50 12.00 2.27
N PRO A 199 -9.61 11.62 1.00
CA PRO A 199 -9.09 12.38 -0.14
C PRO A 199 -9.80 13.73 -0.21
N LYS A 200 -9.11 14.78 -0.67
CA LYS A 200 -9.86 15.96 -1.10
C LYS A 200 -10.60 15.58 -2.38
N PRO A 201 -11.89 15.91 -2.51
CA PRO A 201 -12.63 16.92 -1.76
C PRO A 201 -13.68 16.40 -0.73
N PHE A 202 -13.55 15.18 -0.20
CA PHE A 202 -14.62 14.49 0.55
C PHE A 202 -14.79 14.96 2.00
N ASP A 203 -13.78 15.61 2.60
CA ASP A 203 -13.79 16.02 4.01
C ASP A 203 -14.16 14.88 5.00
N ILE A 204 -13.78 13.65 4.64
CA ILE A 204 -13.95 12.44 5.44
C ILE A 204 -12.77 12.22 6.39
N ASP A 205 -13.04 11.41 7.41
CA ASP A 205 -12.06 10.89 8.33
C ASP A 205 -11.56 9.52 7.85
N MET A 206 -10.24 9.36 7.78
CA MET A 206 -9.57 8.12 7.41
C MET A 206 -8.58 7.70 8.48
N ILE A 207 -8.46 6.40 8.68
CA ILE A 207 -7.44 5.85 9.58
C ILE A 207 -6.09 6.02 8.88
N ALA A 208 -5.26 6.91 9.40
CA ALA A 208 -3.91 7.10 8.88
C ALA A 208 -2.97 6.05 9.47
N TYR A 209 -3.07 5.80 10.78
CA TYR A 209 -2.18 4.90 11.49
C TYR A 209 -2.87 4.21 12.67
N GLN A 210 -2.51 2.95 12.94
CA GLN A 210 -2.87 2.22 14.16
C GLN A 210 -1.66 2.02 15.06
N LYS A 211 -1.82 2.26 16.38
CA LYS A 211 -0.76 2.05 17.37
C LYS A 211 -0.47 0.57 17.54
N LEU A 212 0.82 0.22 17.57
CA LEU A 212 1.30 -1.12 17.86
C LEU A 212 1.48 -1.34 19.38
N GLU A 213 1.32 -2.59 19.78
CA GLU A 213 1.67 -3.06 21.11
C GLU A 213 3.14 -3.45 21.17
N ILE A 214 3.86 -2.93 22.16
CA ILE A 214 5.25 -3.34 22.39
C ILE A 214 5.26 -4.60 23.24
N THR A 215 5.72 -5.70 22.64
CA THR A 215 5.77 -7.00 23.30
C THR A 215 7.00 -7.10 24.20
N LYS A 216 6.80 -7.47 25.48
CA LYS A 216 7.92 -7.64 26.44
C LYS A 216 8.82 -8.83 26.12
N ASN A 217 8.22 -9.90 25.56
CA ASN A 217 8.90 -11.14 25.16
C ASN A 217 8.72 -11.34 23.65
N PRO A 218 9.47 -10.61 22.81
CA PRO A 218 9.29 -10.66 21.36
C PRO A 218 9.66 -12.04 20.81
N GLY A 219 8.76 -12.62 20.02
CA GLY A 219 9.05 -13.82 19.24
C GLY A 219 10.11 -13.55 18.16
N ARG A 220 10.68 -14.62 17.62
CA ARG A 220 11.61 -14.57 16.49
C ARG A 220 11.23 -15.65 15.49
N LEU A 221 11.25 -15.32 14.21
CA LEU A 221 11.15 -16.31 13.15
C LEU A 221 12.42 -17.16 13.12
N GLN A 222 12.30 -18.40 12.66
CA GLN A 222 13.43 -19.32 12.51
C GLN A 222 14.47 -18.82 11.50
N GLU A 223 14.01 -18.11 10.47
CA GLU A 223 14.86 -17.45 9.48
C GLU A 223 15.23 -16.05 9.95
N ASN A 224 16.49 -15.66 9.78
CA ASN A 224 16.87 -14.28 10.02
C ASN A 224 16.39 -13.41 8.86
N MET A 225 15.33 -12.64 9.09
CA MET A 225 14.70 -11.80 8.07
C MET A 225 15.46 -10.48 7.78
N GLU A 226 16.53 -10.16 8.53
CA GLU A 226 17.26 -8.91 8.35
C GLU A 226 18.02 -8.89 7.01
N GLY A 227 17.61 -8.01 6.08
CA GLY A 227 18.31 -7.83 4.80
C GLY A 227 18.21 -9.02 3.83
N ARG A 228 17.30 -9.96 4.08
CA ARG A 228 17.07 -11.12 3.19
C ARG A 228 16.33 -10.71 1.93
N ILE A 229 16.73 -11.30 0.80
CA ILE A 229 16.09 -11.11 -0.49
C ILE A 229 15.22 -12.33 -0.80
N TRP A 230 13.97 -12.07 -1.15
CA TRP A 230 12.93 -13.04 -1.42
C TRP A 230 12.47 -12.92 -2.87
N LEU A 231 12.29 -14.05 -3.54
CA LEU A 231 11.99 -14.14 -4.96
C LEU A 231 10.64 -14.82 -5.13
N MET A 232 9.68 -14.17 -5.80
CA MET A 232 8.38 -14.79 -6.09
C MET A 232 8.55 -15.99 -7.02
N ARG A 233 7.85 -17.09 -6.74
CA ARG A 233 8.03 -18.37 -7.45
C ARG A 233 6.80 -18.82 -8.23
N ASP A 234 5.63 -18.21 -8.03
CA ASP A 234 4.34 -18.66 -8.57
C ASP A 234 3.55 -17.54 -9.28
N VAL A 235 4.25 -16.59 -9.88
CA VAL A 235 3.69 -15.49 -10.66
C VAL A 235 3.42 -15.95 -12.10
N PRO A 236 2.17 -15.89 -12.61
CA PRO A 236 1.89 -16.21 -14.00
C PRO A 236 2.48 -15.16 -14.95
N PRO A 237 2.86 -15.53 -16.19
CA PRO A 237 3.48 -14.62 -17.15
C PRO A 237 2.58 -13.43 -17.51
N TYR A 238 1.26 -13.59 -17.43
CA TYR A 238 0.26 -12.54 -17.73
C TYR A 238 -0.09 -11.65 -16.53
N MET A 239 0.54 -11.81 -15.36
CA MET A 239 0.29 -10.92 -14.21
C MET A 239 0.62 -9.47 -14.60
N GLN A 240 -0.21 -8.49 -14.28
CA GLN A 240 0.05 -7.12 -14.74
C GLN A 240 1.22 -6.43 -14.04
N GLY A 241 1.46 -6.74 -12.76
CA GLY A 241 2.61 -6.24 -12.02
C GLY A 241 3.91 -6.95 -12.44
N SER A 242 5.04 -6.24 -12.39
CA SER A 242 6.36 -6.84 -12.59
C SER A 242 6.81 -7.57 -11.32
N ALA A 243 7.23 -8.83 -11.45
CA ALA A 243 7.83 -9.57 -10.36
C ALA A 243 9.22 -8.99 -10.06
N MET A 244 9.40 -8.43 -8.86
CA MET A 244 10.66 -7.90 -8.37
C MET A 244 11.12 -8.68 -7.13
N PRO A 245 12.43 -8.80 -6.89
CA PRO A 245 12.94 -9.29 -5.62
C PRO A 245 12.46 -8.39 -4.47
N VAL A 246 12.07 -9.01 -3.37
CA VAL A 246 11.57 -8.31 -2.18
C VAL A 246 12.59 -8.40 -1.07
N LEU A 247 12.95 -7.26 -0.49
CA LEU A 247 13.85 -7.18 0.65
C LEU A 247 13.04 -7.21 1.95
N SER A 248 13.30 -8.18 2.83
CA SER A 248 12.76 -8.15 4.19
C SER A 248 13.66 -7.38 5.14
N SER A 249 13.06 -6.83 6.19
CA SER A 249 13.81 -6.08 7.21
C SER A 249 13.26 -6.30 8.61
N LEU A 250 14.10 -5.98 9.59
CA LEU A 250 13.74 -5.93 11.00
C LEU A 250 13.87 -4.50 11.52
N TYR A 251 13.08 -4.19 12.54
CA TYR A 251 13.08 -2.90 13.22
C TYR A 251 13.79 -3.02 14.56
N LYS A 252 14.83 -2.20 14.79
CA LYS A 252 15.56 -2.21 16.07
C LYS A 252 14.63 -1.86 17.24
N GLU A 253 13.72 -0.91 17.01
CA GLU A 253 12.79 -0.39 17.99
C GLU A 253 11.52 -1.25 18.17
N LEU A 254 11.26 -2.18 17.26
CA LEU A 254 10.09 -3.07 17.29
C LEU A 254 10.54 -4.53 17.22
N PRO A 255 11.24 -5.04 18.24
CA PRO A 255 11.54 -6.46 18.29
C PRO A 255 10.23 -7.26 18.33
N GLY A 256 10.20 -8.40 17.65
CA GLY A 256 8.97 -9.20 17.47
C GLY A 256 8.09 -8.72 16.31
N TYR A 257 8.56 -7.76 15.51
CA TYR A 257 7.95 -7.37 14.25
C TYR A 257 8.94 -7.56 13.10
N VAL A 258 8.40 -7.90 11.93
CA VAL A 258 9.14 -8.06 10.67
C VAL A 258 8.44 -7.27 9.58
N ASP A 259 9.20 -6.79 8.61
CA ASP A 259 8.65 -6.25 7.36
C ASP A 259 9.00 -7.17 6.21
N LEU A 260 7.97 -7.75 5.59
CA LEU A 260 8.04 -8.41 4.30
C LEU A 260 6.72 -8.12 3.57
N MET A 261 6.76 -7.15 2.66
CA MET A 261 5.56 -6.63 1.96
C MET A 261 4.49 -6.13 2.95
N GLY A 262 4.93 -5.35 3.94
CA GLY A 262 4.11 -4.85 5.03
C GLY A 262 4.60 -5.33 6.39
N VAL A 263 4.14 -4.71 7.46
CA VAL A 263 4.58 -5.02 8.83
C VAL A 263 3.74 -6.16 9.42
N GLN A 264 4.41 -7.22 9.89
CA GLN A 264 3.79 -8.36 10.57
C GLN A 264 4.29 -8.50 12.02
N LYS A 265 3.44 -9.05 12.90
CA LYS A 265 3.78 -9.39 14.30
C LYS A 265 4.19 -10.85 14.36
N VAL A 266 5.39 -11.14 14.85
CA VAL A 266 5.87 -12.51 15.03
C VAL A 266 5.11 -13.19 16.15
N GLU A 267 4.45 -14.30 15.84
CA GLU A 267 3.65 -15.08 16.80
C GLU A 267 4.36 -16.36 17.22
N ASN A 268 5.12 -16.97 16.30
CA ASN A 268 5.97 -18.13 16.58
C ASN A 268 7.12 -18.22 15.55
N ALA A 269 7.93 -19.28 15.63
CA ALA A 269 9.09 -19.48 14.78
C ALA A 269 8.77 -19.53 13.27
N ASN A 270 7.55 -19.92 12.89
CA ASN A 270 7.17 -20.15 11.49
C ASN A 270 6.06 -19.22 11.01
N TYR A 271 5.59 -18.29 11.84
CA TYR A 271 4.45 -17.45 11.50
C TYR A 271 4.58 -16.04 12.08
N ALA A 272 4.34 -15.05 11.23
CA ALA A 272 4.08 -13.69 11.65
C ALA A 272 2.73 -13.24 11.11
N GLY A 273 1.82 -12.86 12.02
CA GLY A 273 0.45 -12.48 11.72
C GLY A 273 0.30 -10.99 11.40
N ILE A 274 -0.95 -10.57 11.20
CA ILE A 274 -1.31 -9.18 10.91
C ILE A 274 -0.95 -8.28 12.10
N ALA A 275 -0.14 -7.25 11.86
CA ALA A 275 0.29 -6.33 12.93
C ALA A 275 -0.80 -5.33 13.37
N ALA A 276 -1.71 -4.93 12.48
CA ALA A 276 -2.68 -3.86 12.75
C ALA A 276 -3.99 -3.97 11.96
N THR A 277 -4.98 -4.63 12.55
CA THR A 277 -6.28 -5.01 11.96
C THR A 277 -7.18 -3.89 11.39
N ALA A 278 -6.81 -2.62 11.48
CA ALA A 278 -7.60 -1.50 10.95
C ALA A 278 -7.44 -1.27 9.44
N PHE A 279 -6.50 -1.96 8.78
CA PHE A 279 -6.25 -1.80 7.36
C PHE A 279 -6.70 -3.04 6.59
N ARG A 280 -7.37 -2.81 5.45
CA ARG A 280 -7.93 -3.89 4.61
C ARG A 280 -6.86 -4.81 4.04
N ASP A 281 -5.80 -4.23 3.48
CA ASP A 281 -4.84 -4.95 2.66
C ASP A 281 -3.65 -5.43 3.49
N GLN A 282 -3.90 -6.29 4.48
CA GLN A 282 -2.85 -6.90 5.30
C GLN A 282 -2.86 -8.42 5.21
N ALA A 283 -1.69 -9.02 5.42
CA ALA A 283 -1.54 -10.46 5.47
C ALA A 283 -0.37 -10.85 6.37
N GLY A 284 -0.52 -12.00 7.02
CA GLY A 284 0.59 -12.68 7.68
C GLY A 284 1.50 -13.40 6.68
N ILE A 285 2.63 -13.87 7.18
CA ILE A 285 3.59 -14.71 6.45
C ILE A 285 3.76 -16.04 7.18
N SER A 286 3.89 -17.13 6.42
CA SER A 286 4.20 -18.47 6.95
C SER A 286 5.50 -18.97 6.35
N LEU A 287 6.43 -19.40 7.19
CA LEU A 287 7.72 -19.96 6.78
C LEU A 287 7.65 -21.47 6.72
N PHE A 288 8.27 -22.04 5.69
CA PHE A 288 8.44 -23.49 5.55
C PHE A 288 9.71 -23.78 4.75
N THR A 289 10.23 -25.02 4.85
CA THR A 289 11.43 -25.43 4.11
C THR A 289 11.04 -26.35 2.97
N ARG A 290 11.63 -26.13 1.79
CA ARG A 290 11.50 -27.02 0.63
C ARG A 290 12.86 -27.19 -0.02
N ASN A 291 13.28 -28.44 -0.20
CA ASN A 291 14.57 -28.80 -0.81
C ASN A 291 15.77 -28.09 -0.17
N GLY A 292 15.76 -27.92 1.15
CA GLY A 292 16.82 -27.23 1.90
C GLY A 292 16.79 -25.70 1.82
N THR A 293 15.86 -25.11 1.06
CA THR A 293 15.67 -23.66 0.97
C THR A 293 14.50 -23.21 1.85
N THR A 294 14.63 -22.07 2.52
CA THR A 294 13.52 -21.43 3.24
C THR A 294 12.58 -20.73 2.26
N TRP A 295 11.29 -20.94 2.44
CA TRP A 295 10.21 -20.32 1.67
C TRP A 295 9.27 -19.56 2.59
N VAL A 296 8.60 -18.56 2.01
CA VAL A 296 7.52 -17.81 2.62
C VAL A 296 6.26 -17.97 1.77
N LYS A 297 5.15 -18.27 2.43
CA LYS A 297 3.81 -18.03 1.89
C LYS A 297 3.31 -16.67 2.37
N TRP A 298 2.97 -15.79 1.44
CA TRP A 298 2.34 -14.50 1.70
C TRP A 298 1.10 -14.38 0.82
N ARG A 299 -0.09 -14.27 1.44
CA ARG A 299 -1.37 -14.37 0.72
C ARG A 299 -1.41 -15.62 -0.18
N GLY A 300 -1.63 -15.43 -1.48
CA GLY A 300 -1.62 -16.48 -2.50
C GLY A 300 -0.26 -16.68 -3.17
N PHE A 301 0.80 -16.01 -2.72
CA PHE A 301 2.13 -16.06 -3.33
C PHE A 301 3.11 -16.90 -2.52
N LEU A 302 4.04 -17.52 -3.24
CA LEU A 302 5.17 -18.24 -2.72
C LEU A 302 6.47 -17.50 -3.05
N LEU A 303 7.32 -17.35 -2.05
CA LEU A 303 8.63 -16.74 -2.20
C LEU A 303 9.71 -17.67 -1.66
N SER A 304 10.83 -17.79 -2.36
CA SER A 304 12.05 -18.45 -1.85
C SER A 304 13.10 -17.41 -1.49
N THR A 305 14.10 -17.76 -0.68
CA THR A 305 15.30 -16.92 -0.58
C THR A 305 16.03 -16.86 -1.93
N ALA A 306 16.79 -15.78 -2.14
CA ALA A 306 17.65 -15.62 -3.31
C ALA A 306 18.99 -16.38 -3.21
N ASP A 307 19.18 -17.19 -2.17
CA ASP A 307 20.42 -17.92 -1.94
C ASP A 307 20.61 -19.01 -2.99
N GLY A 308 21.81 -19.08 -3.57
CA GLY A 308 22.18 -20.16 -4.49
C GLY A 308 21.49 -20.13 -5.86
N ILE A 309 20.79 -19.04 -6.22
CA ILE A 309 20.30 -18.88 -7.59
C ILE A 309 21.48 -18.82 -8.59
N PRO A 310 21.32 -19.36 -9.80
CA PRO A 310 22.41 -19.37 -10.77
C PRO A 310 22.78 -17.94 -11.25
N GLY A 311 24.08 -17.70 -11.42
CA GLY A 311 24.58 -16.54 -12.14
C GLY A 311 24.47 -16.71 -13.66
N ILE A 312 24.58 -15.61 -14.40
CA ILE A 312 24.70 -15.63 -15.87
C ILE A 312 26.16 -15.44 -16.33
N LYS A 313 26.52 -16.13 -17.42
CA LYS A 313 27.79 -15.93 -18.13
C LYS A 313 27.63 -16.31 -19.60
N GLY A 314 27.98 -15.40 -20.52
CA GLY A 314 27.86 -15.65 -21.96
C GLY A 314 26.45 -16.11 -22.33
N ARG A 315 26.34 -17.25 -23.01
CA ARG A 315 25.05 -17.91 -23.27
C ARG A 315 24.63 -18.76 -22.07
N THR A 316 23.57 -18.35 -21.38
CA THR A 316 22.95 -19.07 -20.27
C THR A 316 21.53 -19.50 -20.65
N THR A 317 21.18 -20.75 -20.37
CA THR A 317 19.84 -21.30 -20.64
C THR A 317 19.18 -21.73 -19.35
N ILE A 318 17.92 -21.37 -19.15
CA ILE A 318 17.12 -21.79 -18.01
C ILE A 318 15.77 -22.34 -18.46
N ARG A 319 15.31 -23.41 -17.82
CA ARG A 319 14.07 -24.12 -18.15
C ARG A 319 13.10 -24.03 -16.96
N ILE A 320 11.85 -23.72 -17.25
CA ILE A 320 10.76 -23.83 -16.27
C ILE A 320 10.49 -25.32 -16.02
N LYS A 321 10.59 -25.72 -14.75
CA LYS A 321 10.48 -27.12 -14.34
C LYS A 321 9.01 -27.58 -14.31
N GLU A 322 8.80 -28.88 -14.14
CA GLU A 322 7.47 -29.50 -14.04
C GLU A 322 6.63 -28.99 -12.85
N ASP A 323 7.27 -28.47 -11.79
CA ASP A 323 6.55 -27.81 -10.68
C ASP A 323 6.08 -26.39 -11.03
N THR A 324 6.32 -25.94 -12.26
CA THR A 324 5.87 -24.67 -12.87
C THR A 324 6.33 -23.40 -12.17
N TYR A 325 7.27 -23.51 -11.23
CA TYR A 325 7.78 -22.31 -10.59
C TYR A 325 8.57 -21.44 -11.54
N ASN A 326 8.41 -20.13 -11.36
CA ASN A 326 9.26 -19.15 -12.00
C ASN A 326 10.71 -19.42 -11.64
N GLU A 327 11.59 -19.14 -12.59
CA GLU A 327 13.01 -19.24 -12.38
C GLU A 327 13.66 -17.87 -12.32
N TRP A 328 14.75 -17.81 -11.56
CA TRP A 328 15.50 -16.59 -11.31
C TRP A 328 16.97 -16.79 -11.61
N LEU A 329 17.60 -15.77 -12.16
CA LEU A 329 19.03 -15.69 -12.41
C LEU A 329 19.61 -14.41 -11.81
N LYS A 330 20.89 -14.42 -11.47
CA LYS A 330 21.62 -13.26 -10.96
C LYS A 330 22.62 -12.72 -11.98
N VAL A 331 22.62 -11.40 -12.13
CA VAL A 331 23.64 -10.67 -12.89
C VAL A 331 24.78 -10.31 -11.94
N GLU A 332 25.83 -11.12 -11.90
CA GLU A 332 26.95 -10.93 -10.96
C GLU A 332 27.85 -9.78 -11.38
N ASN A 333 28.16 -9.70 -12.67
CA ASN A 333 28.91 -8.62 -13.31
C ASN A 333 27.96 -7.92 -14.27
N GLY A 334 28.01 -6.58 -14.32
CA GLY A 334 27.16 -5.83 -15.23
C GLY A 334 27.41 -6.24 -16.67
N ALA A 335 26.35 -6.42 -17.45
CA ALA A 335 26.42 -6.99 -18.79
C ALA A 335 25.35 -6.39 -19.72
N LEU A 336 25.64 -6.40 -21.01
CA LEU A 336 24.61 -6.16 -22.04
C LEU A 336 23.85 -7.47 -22.27
N LEU A 337 22.53 -7.44 -22.11
CA LEU A 337 21.67 -8.62 -22.16
C LEU A 337 20.81 -8.63 -23.42
N ARG A 338 20.77 -9.80 -24.07
CA ARG A 338 19.83 -10.15 -25.14
C ARG A 338 19.12 -11.47 -24.80
N PHE A 339 17.87 -11.62 -25.23
CA PHE A 339 17.01 -12.72 -24.80
C PHE A 339 16.37 -13.49 -25.96
N GLU A 340 16.23 -14.80 -25.79
CA GLU A 340 15.25 -15.62 -26.48
C GLU A 340 14.26 -16.15 -25.44
N LYS A 341 12.97 -15.98 -25.70
CA LYS A 341 11.90 -16.42 -24.79
C LYS A 341 10.80 -17.16 -25.54
N PRO A 342 10.01 -18.02 -24.86
CA PRO A 342 8.76 -18.54 -25.40
C PRO A 342 7.79 -17.40 -25.74
N VAL A 343 6.86 -17.66 -26.67
CA VAL A 343 5.86 -16.67 -27.11
C VAL A 343 5.07 -16.12 -25.93
N ASP A 344 4.52 -17.01 -25.10
CA ASP A 344 3.73 -16.67 -23.92
C ASP A 344 4.56 -16.56 -22.63
N GLY A 345 5.88 -16.72 -22.73
CA GLY A 345 6.80 -16.52 -21.62
C GLY A 345 7.01 -15.03 -21.32
N ARG A 346 7.28 -14.70 -20.06
CA ARG A 346 7.67 -13.35 -19.63
C ARG A 346 9.06 -13.35 -19.03
N LEU A 347 9.85 -12.35 -19.41
CA LEU A 347 11.15 -12.07 -18.85
C LEU A 347 11.20 -10.66 -18.28
N ILE A 348 11.69 -10.52 -17.05
CA ILE A 348 11.84 -9.22 -16.38
C ILE A 348 13.28 -9.11 -15.86
N VAL A 349 13.92 -7.98 -16.10
CA VAL A 349 15.21 -7.63 -15.48
C VAL A 349 14.95 -6.51 -14.47
N SER A 350 15.41 -6.68 -13.24
CA SER A 350 15.20 -5.69 -12.18
C SER A 350 16.39 -5.59 -11.23
N THR A 351 16.53 -4.42 -10.61
CA THR A 351 17.27 -4.28 -9.35
C THR A 351 16.30 -4.45 -8.17
N LEU A 352 16.76 -4.27 -6.93
CA LEU A 352 15.86 -4.23 -5.77
C LEU A 352 14.88 -3.04 -5.79
N ASP A 353 15.19 -1.98 -6.53
CA ASP A 353 14.47 -0.70 -6.45
C ASP A 353 13.72 -0.34 -7.74
N LYS A 354 14.04 -0.97 -8.87
CA LYS A 354 13.37 -0.69 -10.14
C LYS A 354 13.39 -1.86 -11.11
N VAL A 355 12.37 -1.91 -11.95
CA VAL A 355 12.36 -2.68 -13.19
C VAL A 355 13.24 -1.96 -14.21
N LEU A 356 14.10 -2.71 -14.88
CA LEU A 356 14.99 -2.23 -15.95
C LEU A 356 14.47 -2.62 -17.33
N TYR A 357 13.82 -3.77 -17.41
CA TYR A 357 13.27 -4.34 -18.63
C TYR A 357 12.11 -5.27 -18.28
N ASP A 358 11.03 -5.21 -19.04
CA ASP A 358 9.91 -6.14 -18.97
C ASP A 358 9.45 -6.50 -20.38
N SER A 359 9.57 -7.77 -20.75
CA SER A 359 9.30 -8.23 -22.11
C SER A 359 7.86 -8.03 -22.60
N ILE A 360 6.94 -7.59 -21.73
CA ILE A 360 5.59 -7.19 -22.13
C ILE A 360 5.60 -5.82 -22.84
N VAL A 361 6.42 -4.88 -22.39
CA VAL A 361 6.42 -3.49 -22.87
C VAL A 361 7.72 -3.10 -23.57
N ASP A 362 8.81 -3.80 -23.28
CA ASP A 362 10.14 -3.53 -23.80
C ASP A 362 10.55 -4.54 -24.88
N SER A 363 11.49 -4.13 -25.73
CA SER A 363 12.10 -4.96 -26.76
C SER A 363 13.57 -4.61 -26.94
N GLY A 364 14.33 -5.50 -27.60
CA GLY A 364 15.76 -5.30 -27.83
C GLY A 364 16.65 -5.62 -26.63
N GLU A 365 17.86 -5.06 -26.64
CA GLU A 365 18.91 -5.30 -25.65
C GLU A 365 18.82 -4.32 -24.47
N ILE A 366 19.28 -4.75 -23.29
CA ILE A 366 19.30 -3.90 -22.09
C ILE A 366 20.62 -4.08 -21.34
N TYR A 367 21.18 -2.98 -20.84
CA TYR A 367 22.27 -3.05 -19.88
C TYR A 367 21.73 -3.36 -18.48
N ALA A 368 22.17 -4.47 -17.89
CA ALA A 368 21.86 -4.83 -16.52
C ALA A 368 23.09 -4.61 -15.63
N PRO A 369 23.04 -3.72 -14.62
CA PRO A 369 24.16 -3.54 -13.70
C PRO A 369 24.35 -4.78 -12.82
N ALA A 370 25.56 -4.93 -12.27
CA ALA A 370 25.87 -5.95 -11.27
C ALA A 370 24.89 -5.90 -10.09
N GLY A 371 24.45 -7.06 -9.62
CA GLY A 371 23.43 -7.21 -8.59
C GLY A 371 21.99 -7.17 -9.08
N SER A 372 21.76 -7.12 -10.41
CA SER A 372 20.42 -7.27 -10.99
C SER A 372 19.95 -8.73 -10.97
N TYR A 373 18.65 -8.91 -11.11
CA TYR A 373 17.96 -10.19 -11.15
C TYR A 373 17.17 -10.32 -12.44
N ILE A 374 17.15 -11.53 -13.00
CA ILE A 374 16.32 -11.88 -14.16
C ILE A 374 15.27 -12.87 -13.68
N PHE A 375 14.00 -12.54 -13.92
CA PHE A 375 12.84 -13.37 -13.65
C PHE A 375 12.34 -13.98 -14.96
N CYS A 376 12.06 -15.28 -14.96
CA CYS A 376 11.50 -16.01 -16.08
C CYS A 376 10.20 -16.73 -15.65
N ALA A 377 9.10 -16.45 -16.34
CA ALA A 377 7.80 -17.10 -16.14
C ALA A 377 7.28 -17.70 -17.45
N GLY A 378 6.81 -18.94 -17.42
CA GLY A 378 6.29 -19.65 -18.58
C GLY A 378 5.60 -20.95 -18.17
N ALA A 379 5.23 -21.77 -19.15
CA ALA A 379 4.70 -23.11 -18.94
C ALA A 379 5.81 -24.11 -18.57
N ALA A 380 5.45 -25.27 -18.00
CA ALA A 380 6.41 -26.35 -17.78
C ALA A 380 7.11 -26.73 -19.09
N GLY A 381 8.44 -26.85 -19.04
CA GLY A 381 9.27 -27.18 -20.20
C GLY A 381 9.73 -25.97 -21.02
N ASP A 382 9.16 -24.78 -20.81
CA ASP A 382 9.59 -23.56 -21.49
C ASP A 382 11.07 -23.26 -21.23
N VAL A 383 11.76 -22.81 -22.28
CA VAL A 383 13.20 -22.52 -22.23
C VAL A 383 13.46 -21.06 -22.58
N PHE A 384 14.24 -20.40 -21.72
CA PHE A 384 14.74 -19.05 -21.91
C PHE A 384 16.24 -19.10 -22.16
N THR A 385 16.72 -18.36 -23.16
CA THR A 385 18.15 -18.16 -23.41
C THR A 385 18.50 -16.71 -23.14
N ILE A 386 19.51 -16.48 -22.30
CA ILE A 386 20.06 -15.17 -21.98
C ILE A 386 21.48 -15.12 -22.57
N TYR A 387 21.76 -14.12 -23.38
CA TYR A 387 23.09 -13.79 -23.86
C TYR A 387 23.61 -12.59 -23.08
N ALA A 388 24.78 -12.74 -22.46
CA ALA A 388 25.42 -11.70 -21.65
C ALA A 388 26.81 -11.38 -22.21
N GLU A 389 27.01 -10.13 -22.62
CA GLU A 389 28.28 -9.59 -23.15
C GLU A 389 28.93 -8.59 -22.18
#